data_AF-A0A8X6LG24-F1
#
_entry.id   AF-A0A8X6LG24-F1
#
_cell.length_a   1.000
_cell.length_b   1.000
_cell.length_c   1.000
_cell.angle_alpha   90.00
_cell.angle_beta   90.00
_cell.angle_gamma   90.00
#
_symmetry.space_group_name_H-M   'P 1'
#
loop_
_entity.id
_entity.type
_entity.pdbx_description
1 polymer ?
#
loop_
_entity_poly.entity_id
_entity_poly.type
_entity_poly.pdbx_seq_one_letter_code
_entity_poly.pdbx_strand_id
1 'polypeptide(L)' 'MDDPIGKAGLAHYFEHLMFETTGKFTDIEATMSSIGAQFNAFTTKEYTCYYELVLKNDLPLAMEVEADRMGNLMLPKIK' A
#
# COMPACT_ATOMS: atom_id res chain seq x y z
N MET A 1 -4.73 13.48 13.84
CA MET A 1 -4.02 13.50 12.54
C MET A 1 -2.65 14.02 12.86
N ASP A 2 -1.67 13.15 12.70
CA ASP A 2 -0.28 13.39 13.10
C ASP A 2 0.54 14.02 11.96
N ASP A 3 -0.15 14.63 11.00
CA ASP A 3 0.45 15.40 9.93
C ASP A 3 1.27 16.56 10.53
N PRO A 4 2.54 16.74 10.12
CA PRO A 4 3.35 17.86 10.58
C PRO A 4 2.71 19.20 10.24
N ILE A 5 2.97 20.21 11.07
CA ILE A 5 2.51 21.58 10.83
C ILE A 5 2.96 22.04 9.43
N GLY A 6 2.00 22.54 8.64
CA GLY A 6 2.24 22.97 7.26
C GLY A 6 2.27 21.85 6.22
N LYS A 7 2.03 20.59 6.61
CA LYS A 7 1.97 19.41 5.73
C LYS A 7 0.66 18.63 5.87
N ALA A 8 -0.46 19.35 5.92
CA ALA A 8 -1.77 18.71 5.97
C ALA A 8 -1.99 17.79 4.76
N GLY A 9 -2.49 16.57 5.01
CA GLY A 9 -2.69 15.53 4.01
C GLY A 9 -1.49 14.61 3.79
N LEU A 10 -0.39 14.76 4.54
CA LEU A 10 0.82 13.95 4.34
C LEU A 10 0.57 12.46 4.59
N ALA A 11 -0.19 12.09 5.63
CA ALA A 11 -0.53 10.70 5.89
C ALA A 11 -1.33 10.07 4.73
N HIS A 12 -2.32 10.80 4.20
CA HIS A 12 -3.08 10.35 3.05
C HIS A 12 -2.22 10.31 1.77
N TYR A 13 -1.32 11.25 1.58
CA TYR A 13 -0.38 11.18 0.46
C TYR A 13 0.55 9.96 0.57
N PHE A 14 1.03 9.67 1.78
CA PHE A 14 1.83 8.49 2.05
C PHE A 14 1.04 7.19 1.79
N GLU A 15 -0.25 7.15 2.10
CA GLU A 15 -1.13 6.04 1.73
C GLU A 15 -1.09 5.74 0.21
N HIS A 16 -1.22 6.77 -0.64
CA HIS A 16 -1.12 6.59 -2.09
C HIS A 16 0.26 6.10 -2.52
N LEU A 17 1.33 6.65 -1.91
CA LEU A 17 2.70 6.21 -2.21
C LEU A 17 2.93 4.74 -1.86
N MET A 18 2.17 4.18 -0.92
CA MET A 18 2.29 2.78 -0.54
C MET A 18 1.69 1.81 -1.57
N PHE A 19 1.06 2.29 -2.65
CA PHE A 19 0.65 1.46 -3.80
C PHE A 19 1.72 1.38 -4.90
N GLU A 20 2.80 2.14 -4.76
CA GLU A 20 3.92 2.13 -5.69
C GLU A 20 4.78 0.86 -5.54
N THR A 21 5.90 0.87 -6.26
CA THR A 21 6.97 -0.14 -6.20
C THR A 21 7.46 -0.45 -4.79
N THR A 22 7.68 -1.74 -4.53
CA THR A 22 8.41 -2.25 -3.37
C THR A 22 9.62 -3.05 -3.82
N GLY A 23 10.44 -3.50 -2.88
CA GLY A 23 11.66 -4.26 -3.19
C GLY A 23 11.43 -5.54 -3.99
N LYS A 24 10.33 -6.26 -3.71
CA LYS A 24 9.97 -7.50 -4.41
C LYS A 24 8.92 -7.29 -5.50
N PHE A 25 7.97 -6.37 -5.29
CA PHE A 25 6.83 -6.19 -6.18
C PHE A 25 6.90 -4.84 -6.92
N THR A 26 7.05 -4.89 -8.23
CA THR A 26 7.22 -3.67 -9.02
C THR A 26 5.90 -2.97 -9.38
N ASP A 27 4.79 -3.70 -9.30
CA ASP A 27 3.46 -3.21 -9.58
C ASP A 27 2.48 -4.01 -8.71
N ILE A 28 2.12 -3.43 -7.55
CA ILE A 28 1.21 -4.06 -6.59
C ILE A 28 -0.17 -4.21 -7.20
N GLU A 29 -0.65 -3.20 -7.93
CA GLU A 29 -1.98 -3.21 -8.53
C GLU A 29 -2.13 -4.34 -9.54
N ALA A 30 -1.16 -4.50 -10.45
CA ALA A 30 -1.15 -5.59 -11.42
C ALA A 30 -1.02 -6.95 -10.74
N THR A 31 -0.17 -7.07 -9.72
CA THR A 31 0.02 -8.32 -8.96
C THR A 31 -1.29 -8.75 -8.30
N MET A 32 -1.94 -7.86 -7.56
CA MET A 32 -3.19 -8.14 -6.85
C MET A 32 -4.37 -8.34 -7.83
N SER A 33 -4.41 -7.60 -8.93
CA SER A 33 -5.43 -7.78 -9.97
C SER A 33 -5.29 -9.11 -10.70
N SER A 34 -4.07 -9.65 -10.86
CA SER A 34 -3.83 -10.92 -11.54
C SER A 34 -4.47 -12.14 -10.83
N ILE A 35 -4.69 -12.03 -9.53
CA ILE A 35 -5.40 -13.03 -8.70
C ILE A 35 -6.88 -12.67 -8.47
N GLY A 36 -7.37 -11.61 -9.11
CA GLY A 36 -8.75 -11.14 -8.95
C GLY A 36 -9.05 -10.53 -7.58
N ALA A 37 -8.03 -10.01 -6.89
CA ALA A 37 -8.21 -9.37 -5.59
C ALA A 37 -9.03 -8.09 -5.70
N GLN A 38 -9.84 -7.81 -4.67
CA GLN A 38 -10.36 -6.46 -4.43
C GLN A 38 -9.58 -5.85 -3.28
N PHE A 39 -8.96 -4.70 -3.48
CA PHE A 39 -8.10 -4.09 -2.47
C PHE A 39 -8.21 -2.57 -2.53
N ASN A 40 -7.99 -1.91 -1.40
CA ASN A 40 -7.94 -0.45 -1.31
C ASN A 40 -7.32 0.00 0.02
N ALA A 41 -7.26 1.31 0.22
CA ALA A 41 -6.84 1.93 1.46
C ALA A 41 -7.70 3.16 1.81
N PHE A 42 -7.58 3.59 3.06
CA PHE A 42 -8.09 4.89 3.48
C PHE A 42 -7.37 5.41 4.73
N THR A 43 -7.23 6.73 4.81
CA THR A 43 -6.61 7.43 5.93
C THR A 43 -7.67 8.19 6.71
N THR A 44 -7.70 7.94 8.02
CA THR A 44 -8.53 8.67 8.98
C THR A 44 -7.67 9.63 9.80
N LYS A 45 -8.29 10.25 10.81
CA LYS A 45 -7.54 11.09 11.75
C LYS A 45 -6.60 10.31 12.67
N GLU A 46 -6.81 9.01 12.84
CA GLU A 46 -6.18 8.20 13.87
C GLU A 46 -5.37 7.02 13.30
N TYR A 47 -5.73 6.54 12.11
CA TYR A 47 -5.04 5.41 11.47
C TYR A 47 -5.18 5.46 9.95
N THR A 48 -4.26 4.78 9.27
CA THR A 48 -4.35 4.42 7.86
C THR A 48 -4.64 2.92 7.77
N CYS A 49 -5.65 2.55 7.00
CA CYS A 49 -6.04 1.16 6.79
C CYS A 49 -5.76 0.76 5.35
N TYR A 50 -5.23 -0.43 5.17
CA TYR A 50 -5.12 -1.09 3.88
C TYR A 50 -5.79 -2.45 4.01
N TYR A 51 -6.49 -2.87 2.96
CA TYR A 51 -7.21 -4.13 2.99
C TYR A 51 -7.22 -4.79 1.63
N GLU A 52 -7.19 -6.12 1.66
CA GLU A 52 -7.31 -6.99 0.49
C GLU A 52 -8.36 -8.06 0.75
N LEU A 53 -9.23 -8.28 -0.23
CA LEU A 53 -10.14 -9.40 -0.31
C LEU A 53 -9.65 -10.32 -1.43
N VAL A 54 -9.23 -11.51 -1.04
CA VAL A 54 -8.62 -12.51 -1.92
C VAL A 54 -9.27 -13.88 -1.75
N LEU A 55 -9.08 -14.77 -2.72
CA LEU A 55 -9.45 -16.17 -2.56
C LEU A 55 -8.51 -16.84 -1.55
N LYS A 56 -9.01 -17.89 -0.88
CA LYS A 56 -8.26 -18.62 0.15
C LYS A 56 -6.86 -19.06 -0.31
N ASN A 57 -6.74 -19.50 -1.56
CA ASN A 57 -5.48 -20.01 -2.10
C ASN A 57 -4.45 -18.91 -2.36
N ASP A 58 -4.89 -17.65 -2.48
CA ASP A 58 -4.02 -16.51 -2.78
C ASP A 58 -3.65 -15.70 -1.53
N LEU A 59 -4.19 -16.08 -0.36
CA LEU A 59 -3.82 -15.48 0.93
C LEU A 59 -2.29 -15.44 1.16
N PRO A 60 -1.50 -16.48 0.84
CA PRO A 60 -0.04 -16.40 0.99
C PRO A 60 0.60 -15.29 0.15
N LEU A 61 0.12 -15.08 -1.09
CA LEU A 61 0.64 -14.01 -1.95
C LEU A 61 0.26 -12.64 -1.40
N ALA A 62 -1.00 -12.45 -1.01
CA ALA A 62 -1.48 -11.18 -0.43
C ALA A 62 -0.67 -10.79 0.82
N MET A 63 -0.42 -11.75 1.72
CA MET A 63 0.38 -11.51 2.93
C MET A 63 1.85 -11.19 2.59
N GLU A 64 2.41 -11.77 1.54
CA GLU A 64 3.76 -11.45 1.10
C GLU A 64 3.85 -10.04 0.51
N VAL A 65 2.88 -9.65 -0.32
CA VAL A 65 2.77 -8.29 -0.86
C VAL A 65 2.66 -7.28 0.29
N GLU A 66 1.77 -7.52 1.24
CA GLU A 66 1.57 -6.65 2.40
C GLU A 66 2.81 -6.51 3.28
N ALA A 67 3.51 -7.63 3.55
CA ALA A 67 4.73 -7.61 4.32
C ALA A 67 5.84 -6.82 3.61
N ASP A 68 6.00 -6.99 2.29
CA ASP A 68 7.01 -6.27 1.51
C ASP A 68 6.68 -4.78 1.39
N ARG A 69 5.40 -4.43 1.23
CA ARG A 69 4.91 -3.04 1.21
C ARG A 69 5.23 -2.30 2.50
N MET A 70 5.00 -2.92 3.65
CA MET A 70 5.28 -2.34 4.97
C MET A 70 6.77 -2.21 5.28
N GLY A 71 7.61 -3.08 4.70
CA GLY A 71 9.04 -3.13 5.00
C GLY A 71 9.95 -2.43 3.99
N ASN A 72 9.57 -2.40 2.71
CA ASN A 72 10.48 -2.17 1.59
C ASN A 72 9.94 -1.19 0.54
N LEU A 73 9.19 -0.16 0.95
CA LEU A 73 8.72 0.90 0.06
C LEU A 73 9.90 1.52 -0.73
N MET A 74 9.82 1.51 -2.06
CA MET A 74 10.81 2.13 -2.94
C MET A 74 10.21 3.32 -3.66
N LEU A 75 10.53 4.52 -3.18
CA LEU A 75 10.06 5.75 -3.82
C LEU A 75 10.92 6.09 -5.04
N PRO A 76 10.29 6.44 -6.18
CA PRO A 76 11.03 6.96 -7.32
C PRO A 76 11.76 8.24 -6.92
N LYS A 77 12.98 8.42 -7.44
CA LYS A 77 13.75 9.64 -7.19
C LYS A 77 13.00 10.82 -7.81
N ILE A 78 12.65 11.79 -6.97
CA ILE A 78 12.15 13.09 -7.42
C ILE A 78 13.28 13.74 -8.22
N LYS A 79 13.02 14.10 -9.48
CA LYS A 79 13.96 14.84 -10.34
C LYS A 79 14.10 16.29 -9.88
#